data_AF-A0A1Q9EL32-F1
#
_entry.id   AF-A0A1Q9EL32-F1
#
_cell.length_a   1.000
_cell.length_b   1.000
_cell.length_c   1.000
_cell.angle_alpha   90.00
_cell.angle_beta   90.00
_cell.angle_gamma   90.00
#
_symmetry.space_group_name_H-M   'P 1'
#
loop_
_entity.id
_entity.type
_entity.pdbx_description
1 polymer ?
#
loop_
_entity_poly.entity_id
_entity_poly.type
_entity_poly.pdbx_seq_one_letter_code
_entity_poly.pdbx_strand_id
1 'polypeptide(L)'
;MRDLRPAALLARAIRRRTQGDLAGEETYLTRCLHRAESLHAHARRDDREAARLAHFYLALQRCQLGRFQEADAHLSRLGLRARLADDLWTESCREAPGETFALRVFDDGLPAEVVRRARDALHPGASYWQDHRYHSEDVTFYSHAHLPGDETHIIDQLIEAMRPLLEKVAAEVASSVKVAEWWVHQRMPEQWHGHPLHYDTNEQLLRDSGGSHVEHPAISSVVYLCDDSPRFGPTVVTSQEYGDVAEAAFQGQAALVRPRLGRALARSPRPLFKARRRWFGLDWGELWRDRAFEDGRMVDY
;
A
#
# COMPACT_ATOMS: atom_id res chain seq x y z
N MET A 1 8.71 -9.60 38.55
CA MET A 1 8.60 -8.58 37.48
C MET A 1 7.12 -8.26 37.30
N ARG A 2 6.72 -6.99 37.16
CA ARG A 2 5.31 -6.67 36.88
C ARG A 2 4.91 -7.20 35.51
N ASP A 3 3.78 -7.89 35.43
CA ASP A 3 3.23 -8.36 34.16
C ASP A 3 2.79 -7.17 33.31
N LEU A 4 3.49 -6.96 32.20
CA LEU A 4 3.18 -5.92 31.25
C LEU A 4 1.88 -6.25 30.53
N ARG A 5 1.13 -5.21 30.18
CA ARG A 5 -0.08 -5.33 29.35
C ARG A 5 0.29 -5.55 27.87
N PRO A 6 -0.58 -6.16 27.06
CA PRO A 6 -0.36 -6.38 25.63
C PRO A 6 0.14 -5.14 24.88
N ALA A 7 -0.51 -3.99 25.02
CA ALA A 7 -0.07 -2.75 24.35
C ALA A 7 1.37 -2.34 24.71
N ALA A 8 1.79 -2.51 25.97
CA ALA A 8 3.15 -2.22 26.40
C ALA A 8 4.17 -3.25 25.88
N LEU A 9 3.75 -4.50 25.68
CA LEU A 9 4.57 -5.54 25.07
C LEU A 9 4.76 -5.28 23.57
N LEU A 10 3.69 -4.91 22.85
CA LEU A 10 3.75 -4.51 21.45
C LEU A 10 4.70 -3.32 21.24
N ALA A 11 4.57 -2.27 22.06
CA ALA A 11 5.48 -1.12 21.99
C ALA A 11 6.96 -1.50 22.22
N ARG A 12 7.23 -2.53 23.03
CA ARG A 12 8.59 -3.08 23.19
C ARG A 12 9.03 -3.86 21.97
N ALA A 13 8.15 -4.67 21.37
CA ALA A 13 8.45 -5.39 20.14
C ALA A 13 8.84 -4.44 19.00
N ILE A 14 8.06 -3.37 18.79
CA ILE A 14 8.35 -2.33 17.78
C ILE A 14 9.73 -1.72 18.02
N ARG A 15 10.07 -1.36 19.26
CA ARG A 15 11.41 -0.84 19.58
C ARG A 15 12.53 -1.83 19.27
N ARG A 16 12.33 -3.14 19.51
CA ARG A 16 13.31 -4.18 19.16
C ARG A 16 13.50 -4.30 17.65
N ARG A 17 12.40 -4.27 16.88
CA ARG A 17 12.44 -4.23 15.41
C ARG A 17 13.27 -3.05 14.90
N THR A 18 13.01 -1.85 15.42
CA THR A 18 13.76 -0.63 15.02
C THR A 18 15.26 -0.74 15.31
N GLN A 19 15.65 -1.54 16.30
CA GLN A 19 17.04 -1.84 16.66
C GLN A 19 17.64 -3.00 15.86
N GLY A 20 16.87 -3.67 14.99
CA GLY A 20 17.28 -4.86 14.26
C GLY A 20 17.27 -6.16 15.07
N ASP A 21 16.72 -6.14 16.29
CA ASP A 21 16.64 -7.30 17.19
C ASP A 21 15.38 -8.13 16.90
N LEU A 22 15.43 -8.94 15.83
CA LEU A 22 14.30 -9.76 15.37
C LEU A 22 13.87 -10.85 16.36
N ALA A 23 14.83 -11.41 17.11
CA ALA A 23 14.55 -12.42 18.12
C ALA A 23 13.87 -11.79 19.35
N GLY A 24 14.34 -10.61 19.75
CA GLY A 24 13.71 -9.83 20.81
C GLY A 24 12.31 -9.36 20.43
N GLU A 25 12.11 -8.90 19.20
CA GLU A 25 10.80 -8.57 18.63
C GLU A 25 9.84 -9.75 18.80
N GLU A 26 10.19 -10.91 18.23
CA GLU A 26 9.37 -12.12 18.26
C GLU A 26 9.00 -12.49 19.70
N THR A 27 9.98 -12.49 20.61
CA THR A 27 9.75 -12.77 22.03
C THR A 27 8.68 -11.87 22.64
N TYR A 28 8.70 -10.57 22.33
CA TYR A 28 7.71 -9.63 22.85
C TYR A 28 6.34 -9.78 22.17
N LEU A 29 6.29 -10.09 20.88
CA LEU A 29 5.03 -10.36 20.17
C LEU A 29 4.34 -11.61 20.70
N THR A 30 5.06 -12.72 20.87
CA THR A 30 4.51 -13.96 21.45
C THR A 30 4.00 -13.72 22.87
N ARG A 31 4.74 -12.98 23.69
CA ARG A 31 4.28 -12.60 25.04
C ARG A 31 3.05 -11.70 25.00
N CYS A 32 2.94 -10.82 24.02
CA CYS A 32 1.77 -9.97 23.80
C CYS A 32 0.53 -10.84 23.58
N LEU A 33 0.62 -11.83 22.69
CA LEU A 33 -0.47 -12.77 22.41
C LEU A 33 -0.87 -13.60 23.62
N HIS A 34 0.09 -14.26 24.29
CA HIS A 34 -0.18 -15.04 25.50
C HIS A 34 -0.84 -14.18 26.60
N ARG A 35 -0.39 -12.93 26.74
CA ARG A 35 -0.98 -12.02 27.72
C ARG A 35 -2.41 -11.63 27.34
N ALA A 36 -2.66 -11.30 26.07
CA ALA A 36 -3.98 -10.96 25.58
C ALA A 36 -4.96 -12.12 25.76
N GLU A 37 -4.52 -13.35 25.46
CA GLU A 37 -5.25 -14.58 25.77
C GLU A 37 -5.54 -14.64 27.27
N SER A 38 -4.55 -14.53 28.16
CA SER A 38 -4.80 -14.61 29.61
C SER A 38 -5.84 -13.60 30.14
N LEU A 39 -6.03 -12.47 29.46
CA LEU A 39 -6.98 -11.44 29.85
C LEU A 39 -8.42 -11.72 29.37
N HIS A 40 -8.63 -12.55 28.33
CA HIS A 40 -9.92 -12.92 27.73
C HIS A 40 -11.00 -11.83 27.83
N ALA A 41 -11.92 -11.96 28.80
CA ALA A 41 -13.09 -11.09 29.01
C ALA A 41 -12.74 -9.68 29.54
N HIS A 42 -11.56 -9.49 30.12
CA HIS A 42 -11.12 -8.23 30.72
C HIS A 42 -10.15 -7.44 29.85
N ALA A 43 -9.87 -7.91 28.63
CA ALA A 43 -9.02 -7.19 27.70
C ALA A 43 -9.64 -5.81 27.37
N ARG A 44 -8.82 -4.75 27.44
CA ARG A 44 -9.26 -3.43 26.95
C ARG A 44 -9.22 -3.41 25.42
N ARG A 45 -9.85 -2.42 24.82
CA ARG A 45 -9.80 -2.20 23.35
C ARG A 45 -8.36 -2.20 22.85
N ASP A 46 -7.49 -1.40 23.45
CA ASP A 46 -6.08 -1.29 23.06
C ASP A 46 -5.31 -2.61 23.23
N ASP A 47 -5.72 -3.47 24.18
CA ASP A 47 -5.09 -4.79 24.35
C ASP A 47 -5.50 -5.75 23.23
N ARG A 48 -6.76 -5.68 22.78
CA ARG A 48 -7.25 -6.47 21.63
C ARG A 48 -6.61 -6.02 20.33
N GLU A 49 -6.48 -4.71 20.15
CA GLU A 49 -5.79 -4.12 19.02
C GLU A 49 -4.31 -4.52 19.01
N ALA A 50 -3.64 -4.44 20.17
CA ALA A 50 -2.26 -4.88 20.29
C ALA A 50 -2.08 -6.37 19.95
N ALA A 51 -3.05 -7.21 20.33
CA ALA A 51 -3.04 -8.63 19.96
C ALA A 51 -3.22 -8.85 18.45
N ARG A 52 -4.15 -8.12 17.80
CA ARG A 52 -4.33 -8.15 16.34
C ARG A 52 -3.05 -7.74 15.62
N LEU A 53 -2.44 -6.63 16.02
CA LEU A 53 -1.17 -6.17 15.46
C LEU A 53 -0.04 -7.19 15.69
N ALA A 54 0.00 -7.83 16.87
CA ALA A 54 1.00 -8.86 17.14
C ALA A 54 0.84 -10.10 16.24
N HIS A 55 -0.38 -10.55 15.96
CA HIS A 55 -0.62 -11.60 14.96
C HIS A 55 -0.15 -11.16 13.56
N PHE A 56 -0.50 -9.95 13.14
CA PHE A 56 -0.11 -9.42 11.83
C PHE A 56 1.40 -9.34 11.67
N TYR A 57 2.09 -8.85 12.70
CA TYR A 57 3.54 -8.71 12.73
C TYR A 57 4.30 -10.03 12.78
N LEU A 58 3.82 -11.01 13.55
CA LEU A 58 4.37 -12.36 13.50
C LEU A 58 4.15 -12.99 12.12
N ALA A 59 2.97 -12.86 11.52
CA ALA A 59 2.71 -13.35 10.17
C ALA A 59 3.69 -12.76 9.15
N LEU A 60 3.86 -11.42 9.17
CA LEU A 60 4.80 -10.72 8.28
C LEU A 60 6.24 -11.23 8.46
N GLN A 61 6.72 -11.33 9.70
CA GLN A 61 8.05 -11.85 10.00
C GLN A 61 8.22 -13.30 9.51
N ARG A 62 7.20 -14.14 9.67
CA ARG A 62 7.23 -15.53 9.21
C ARG A 62 7.26 -15.63 7.69
N CYS A 63 6.51 -14.82 6.96
CA CYS A 63 6.62 -14.72 5.50
C CYS A 63 8.03 -14.31 5.08
N GLN A 64 8.61 -13.28 5.71
CA GLN A 64 9.97 -12.81 5.42
C GLN A 64 11.05 -13.88 5.67
N LEU A 65 10.79 -14.83 6.56
CA LEU A 65 11.70 -15.95 6.88
C LEU A 65 11.40 -17.22 6.06
N GLY A 66 10.45 -17.18 5.12
CA GLY A 66 10.02 -18.36 4.35
C GLY A 66 9.22 -19.39 5.17
N ARG A 67 8.76 -19.02 6.36
CA ARG A 67 7.99 -19.88 7.29
C ARG A 67 6.49 -19.72 7.05
N PHE A 68 6.06 -19.97 5.82
CA PHE A 68 4.72 -19.57 5.37
C PHE A 68 3.57 -20.26 6.11
N GLN A 69 3.72 -21.53 6.46
CA GLN A 69 2.70 -22.27 7.24
C GLN A 69 2.47 -21.65 8.64
N GLU A 70 3.54 -21.18 9.29
CA GLU A 70 3.42 -20.46 10.56
C GLU A 70 2.72 -19.11 10.37
N ALA A 71 3.01 -18.42 9.26
CA ALA A 71 2.33 -17.18 8.91
C ALA A 71 0.82 -17.38 8.72
N ASP A 72 0.42 -18.43 8.00
CA ASP A 72 -0.99 -18.77 7.73
C ASP A 72 -1.79 -18.99 9.01
N ALA A 73 -1.17 -19.58 10.05
CA ALA A 73 -1.78 -19.75 11.36
C ALA A 73 -2.12 -18.39 12.00
N HIS A 74 -1.22 -17.41 11.91
CA HIS A 74 -1.46 -16.07 12.44
C HIS A 74 -2.47 -15.28 11.59
N LEU A 75 -2.40 -15.36 10.25
CA LEU A 75 -3.32 -14.69 9.34
C LEU A 75 -4.76 -15.20 9.49
N SER A 76 -4.93 -16.51 9.68
CA SER A 76 -6.24 -17.13 9.92
C SER A 76 -6.91 -16.59 11.19
N ARG A 77 -6.12 -16.28 12.23
CA ARG A 77 -6.63 -15.65 13.47
C ARG A 77 -7.11 -14.22 13.26
N LEU A 78 -6.66 -13.55 12.21
CA LEU A 78 -7.13 -12.24 11.78
C LEU A 78 -8.34 -12.31 10.83
N GLY A 79 -8.82 -13.52 10.51
CA GLY A 79 -9.90 -13.73 9.54
C GLY A 79 -9.46 -13.57 8.09
N LEU A 80 -8.16 -13.46 7.82
CA LEU A 80 -7.61 -13.36 6.48
C LEU A 80 -7.59 -14.75 5.84
N ARG A 81 -8.05 -14.83 4.59
CA ARG A 81 -8.21 -16.10 3.84
C ARG A 81 -7.22 -16.26 2.69
N ALA A 82 -6.51 -15.18 2.36
CA ALA A 82 -5.57 -15.13 1.27
C ALA A 82 -4.36 -14.31 1.70
N ARG A 83 -3.22 -14.60 1.08
CA ARG A 83 -1.98 -13.83 1.18
C ARG A 83 -1.26 -13.86 -0.16
N LEU A 84 -0.27 -13.00 -0.28
CA LEU A 84 0.66 -13.04 -1.41
C LEU A 84 1.39 -14.39 -1.47
N ALA A 85 1.58 -14.88 -2.69
CA ALA A 85 2.27 -16.12 -2.98
C ALA A 85 3.72 -16.11 -2.43
N ASP A 86 4.21 -17.28 -2.06
CA ASP A 86 5.55 -17.49 -1.47
C ASP A 86 6.66 -16.88 -2.35
N ASP A 87 6.52 -16.99 -3.66
CA ASP A 87 7.51 -16.53 -4.65
C ASP A 87 7.72 -15.02 -4.68
N LEU A 88 6.72 -14.23 -4.23
CA LEU A 88 6.85 -12.79 -4.08
C LEU A 88 7.80 -12.43 -2.94
N TRP A 89 7.89 -13.28 -1.91
CA TRP A 89 8.78 -13.09 -0.76
C TRP A 89 10.21 -13.55 -1.04
N THR A 90 10.39 -14.54 -1.93
CA THR A 90 11.71 -15.06 -2.30
C THR A 90 12.33 -14.35 -3.50
N GLU A 91 11.65 -13.33 -4.04
CA GLU A 91 12.07 -12.56 -5.21
C GLU A 91 12.37 -13.44 -6.44
N SER A 92 11.79 -14.63 -6.46
CA SER A 92 11.91 -15.59 -7.54
C SER A 92 11.00 -15.23 -8.73
N CYS A 93 10.17 -14.18 -8.58
CA CYS A 93 9.42 -13.55 -9.68
C CYS A 93 10.40 -12.90 -10.67
N ARG A 94 10.89 -13.70 -11.62
CA ARG A 94 11.90 -13.31 -12.61
C ARG A 94 11.32 -12.73 -13.91
N GLU A 95 10.02 -12.83 -14.14
CA GLU A 95 9.45 -12.44 -15.41
C GLU A 95 8.87 -11.03 -15.33
N ALA A 96 9.46 -10.11 -16.11
CA ALA A 96 8.76 -8.90 -16.51
C ALA A 96 7.46 -9.35 -17.16
N PRO A 97 6.31 -8.95 -16.64
CA PRO A 97 5.06 -9.50 -17.12
C PRO A 97 4.88 -9.09 -18.59
N GLY A 98 4.39 -10.03 -19.40
CA GLY A 98 4.32 -9.90 -20.86
C GLY A 98 3.51 -8.68 -21.32
N GLU A 99 3.35 -8.51 -22.64
CA GLU A 99 2.64 -7.36 -23.26
C GLU A 99 1.22 -7.12 -22.72
N THR A 100 0.61 -8.12 -22.08
CA THR A 100 -0.67 -8.06 -21.37
C THR A 100 -0.65 -7.19 -20.12
N PHE A 101 0.50 -6.94 -19.51
CA PHE A 101 0.61 -6.22 -18.26
C PHE A 101 0.98 -4.77 -18.53
N ALA A 102 0.00 -3.88 -18.39
CA ALA A 102 0.11 -2.46 -18.73
C ALA A 102 0.98 -1.65 -17.74
N LEU A 103 2.07 -2.23 -17.24
CA LEU A 103 3.09 -1.56 -16.44
C LEU A 103 4.32 -1.27 -17.29
N ARG A 104 4.84 -0.05 -17.18
CA ARG A 104 6.17 0.30 -17.69
C ARG A 104 7.01 0.84 -16.53
N VAL A 105 8.30 0.51 -16.56
CA VAL A 105 9.32 1.00 -15.63
C VAL A 105 10.36 1.78 -16.42
N PHE A 106 10.74 2.95 -15.91
CA PHE A 106 11.69 3.87 -16.53
C PHE A 106 12.82 4.15 -15.55
N ASP A 107 14.04 3.69 -15.85
CA ASP A 107 15.21 3.88 -14.97
C ASP A 107 15.91 5.22 -15.20
N ASP A 108 15.94 5.69 -16.45
CA ASP A 108 16.67 6.90 -16.86
C ASP A 108 15.75 7.85 -17.66
N GLY A 109 14.46 7.88 -17.31
CA GLY A 109 13.46 8.67 -18.02
C GLY A 109 13.34 10.12 -17.55
N LEU A 110 13.82 10.42 -16.34
CA LEU A 110 13.64 11.72 -15.68
C LEU A 110 14.94 12.50 -15.59
N PRO A 111 14.93 13.84 -15.75
CA PRO A 111 16.12 14.66 -15.55
C PRO A 111 16.66 14.54 -14.13
N ALA A 112 17.92 14.11 -14.00
CA ALA A 112 18.56 13.86 -12.70
C ALA A 112 18.51 15.07 -11.75
N GLU A 113 18.63 16.28 -12.29
CA GLU A 113 18.56 17.51 -11.50
C GLU A 113 17.17 17.78 -10.93
N VAL A 114 16.10 17.50 -11.69
CA VAL A 114 14.72 17.65 -11.22
C VAL A 114 14.44 16.64 -10.10
N VAL A 115 14.84 15.38 -10.30
CA VAL A 115 14.72 14.32 -9.28
C VAL A 115 15.47 14.70 -8.01
N ARG A 116 16.71 15.18 -8.13
CA ARG A 116 17.53 15.59 -6.99
C ARG A 116 16.87 16.72 -6.20
N ARG A 117 16.43 17.78 -6.89
CA ARG A 117 15.76 18.92 -6.25
C ARG A 117 14.43 18.52 -5.60
N ALA A 118 13.65 17.64 -6.24
CA ALA A 118 12.41 17.11 -5.66
C ALA A 118 12.69 16.31 -4.38
N ARG A 119 13.71 15.43 -4.40
CA ARG A 119 14.16 14.70 -3.21
C ARG A 119 14.61 15.65 -2.10
N ASP A 120 15.39 16.68 -2.43
CA ASP A 120 15.90 17.62 -1.43
C ASP A 120 14.76 18.45 -0.83
N ALA A 121 13.75 18.84 -1.62
CA ALA A 121 12.55 19.54 -1.16
C ALA A 121 11.62 18.66 -0.30
N LEU A 122 11.61 17.35 -0.55
CA LEU A 122 10.79 16.36 0.16
C LEU A 122 11.64 15.49 1.11
N HIS A 123 12.81 15.95 1.54
CA HIS A 123 13.65 15.15 2.43
C HIS A 123 12.95 14.95 3.79
N PRO A 124 13.27 13.90 4.56
CA PRO A 124 12.58 13.57 5.81
C PRO A 124 12.46 14.68 6.87
N GLY A 125 13.37 15.66 6.89
CA GLY A 125 13.32 16.81 7.79
C GLY A 125 12.77 18.09 7.16
N ALA A 126 12.19 18.01 5.96
CA ALA A 126 11.62 19.17 5.28
C ALA A 126 10.36 19.64 6.03
N SER A 127 10.09 20.96 5.99
CA SER A 127 8.89 21.51 6.66
C SER A 127 7.59 20.94 6.09
N TYR A 128 7.60 20.53 4.81
CA TYR A 128 6.48 19.88 4.13
C TYR A 128 5.75 18.86 5.03
N TRP A 129 6.47 17.95 5.69
CA TRP A 129 5.88 16.90 6.52
C TRP A 129 5.19 17.43 7.77
N GLN A 130 5.81 18.42 8.42
CA GLN A 130 5.26 19.07 9.60
C GLN A 130 4.05 19.93 9.23
N ASP A 131 4.17 20.73 8.17
CA ASP A 131 3.15 21.66 7.70
C ASP A 131 1.89 20.92 7.24
N HIS A 132 2.05 19.76 6.58
CA HIS A 132 0.94 18.88 6.18
C HIS A 132 0.49 17.92 7.28
N ARG A 133 1.14 17.97 8.47
CA ARG A 133 0.87 17.06 9.60
C ARG A 133 0.82 15.59 9.16
N TYR A 134 1.71 15.19 8.25
CA TYR A 134 1.64 13.91 7.54
C TYR A 134 1.63 12.68 8.46
N HIS A 135 2.26 12.79 9.64
CA HIS A 135 2.32 11.73 10.65
C HIS A 135 1.28 11.87 11.77
N SER A 136 0.33 12.80 11.64
CA SER A 136 -0.73 13.01 12.62
C SER A 136 -1.83 11.99 12.45
N GLU A 137 -2.19 11.28 13.52
CA GLU A 137 -3.31 10.33 13.53
C GLU A 137 -4.66 11.01 13.20
N ASP A 138 -4.77 12.32 13.46
CA ASP A 138 -5.99 13.10 13.22
C ASP A 138 -6.15 13.69 11.80
N VAL A 139 -5.20 13.46 10.89
CA VAL A 139 -5.23 14.05 9.54
C VAL A 139 -5.37 12.95 8.51
N THR A 140 -6.52 12.91 7.84
CA THR A 140 -6.73 12.02 6.70
C THR A 140 -6.00 12.57 5.47
N PHE A 141 -5.63 11.65 4.58
CA PHE A 141 -4.92 11.87 3.32
C PHE A 141 -5.21 13.22 2.62
N TYR A 142 -4.16 13.86 2.12
CA TYR A 142 -4.23 15.11 1.36
C TYR A 142 -3.42 14.98 0.07
N SER A 143 -4.02 15.40 -1.04
CA SER A 143 -3.42 15.41 -2.37
C SER A 143 -3.50 16.79 -2.99
N HIS A 144 -2.63 17.02 -3.98
CA HIS A 144 -2.57 18.25 -4.75
C HIS A 144 -2.97 17.96 -6.20
N ALA A 145 -3.71 18.88 -6.81
CA ALA A 145 -4.04 18.83 -8.24
C ALA A 145 -3.16 19.82 -9.01
N HIS A 146 -2.53 19.35 -10.07
CA HIS A 146 -1.69 20.11 -10.98
C HIS A 146 -2.33 20.20 -12.37
N LEU A 147 -2.28 21.39 -12.97
CA LEU A 147 -2.71 21.60 -14.35
C LEU A 147 -1.51 21.54 -15.29
N PRO A 148 -1.51 20.64 -16.29
CA PRO A 148 -0.51 20.55 -17.35
C PRO A 148 -0.03 21.90 -17.90
N GLY A 149 1.30 22.06 -17.99
CA GLY A 149 1.92 23.25 -18.59
C GLY A 149 2.14 24.44 -17.65
N ASP A 150 1.81 24.32 -16.37
CA ASP A 150 2.07 25.33 -15.33
C ASP A 150 3.30 24.98 -14.47
N GLU A 151 4.51 25.13 -15.00
CA GLU A 151 5.76 24.73 -14.33
C GLU A 151 6.21 25.71 -13.23
N THR A 152 5.39 25.90 -12.20
CA THR A 152 5.69 26.86 -11.14
C THR A 152 6.63 26.27 -10.07
N HIS A 153 6.41 25.02 -9.66
CA HIS A 153 7.15 24.36 -8.58
C HIS A 153 7.96 23.15 -9.04
N ILE A 154 8.82 22.64 -8.15
CA ILE A 154 9.70 21.50 -8.48
C ILE A 154 8.91 20.21 -8.75
N ILE A 155 7.76 20.04 -8.11
CA ILE A 155 6.88 18.88 -8.36
C ILE A 155 6.17 19.04 -9.71
N ASP A 156 5.75 20.25 -10.08
CA ASP A 156 5.17 20.52 -11.39
C ASP A 156 6.18 20.19 -12.49
N GLN A 157 7.45 20.62 -12.34
CA GLN A 157 8.54 20.24 -13.26
C GLN A 157 8.75 18.72 -13.33
N LEU A 158 8.61 18.00 -12.21
CA LEU A 158 8.68 16.54 -12.20
C LEU A 158 7.50 15.90 -12.95
N ILE A 159 6.28 16.42 -12.77
CA ILE A 159 5.07 15.95 -13.46
C ILE A 159 5.18 16.20 -14.97
N GLU A 160 5.67 17.37 -15.38
CA GLU A 160 5.89 17.69 -16.79
C GLU A 160 6.97 16.79 -17.40
N ALA A 161 8.07 16.54 -16.67
CA ALA A 161 9.10 15.59 -17.10
C ALA A 161 8.58 14.14 -17.22
N MET A 162 7.53 13.77 -16.50
CA MET A 162 6.88 12.46 -16.61
C MET A 162 6.05 12.33 -17.91
N ARG A 163 5.50 13.41 -18.48
CA ARG A 163 4.57 13.32 -19.63
C ARG A 163 5.10 12.48 -20.81
N PRO A 164 6.34 12.71 -21.31
CA PRO A 164 6.84 11.94 -22.44
C PRO A 164 7.03 10.45 -22.10
N LEU A 165 7.14 10.10 -20.81
CA LEU A 165 7.17 8.71 -20.36
C LEU A 165 5.76 8.11 -20.37
N LEU A 166 4.76 8.86 -19.91
CA LEU A 166 3.36 8.42 -19.90
C LEU A 166 2.81 8.19 -21.32
N GLU A 167 3.23 9.00 -22.29
CA GLU A 167 2.90 8.79 -23.71
C GLU A 167 3.40 7.44 -24.25
N LYS A 168 4.53 6.94 -23.75
CA LYS A 168 5.04 5.60 -24.09
C LYS A 168 4.24 4.47 -23.46
N VAL A 169 3.42 4.76 -22.44
CA VAL A 169 2.52 3.79 -21.80
C VAL A 169 1.20 3.73 -22.56
N ALA A 170 0.57 4.88 -22.77
CA ALA A 170 -0.73 4.98 -23.41
C ALA A 170 -0.90 6.37 -24.04
N ALA A 171 -0.35 6.56 -25.25
CA ALA A 171 -0.30 7.86 -25.94
C ALA A 171 -1.67 8.57 -26.02
N GLU A 172 -2.72 7.86 -26.43
CA GLU A 172 -4.07 8.44 -26.54
C GLU A 172 -4.60 8.90 -25.18
N VAL A 173 -4.42 8.09 -24.14
CA VAL A 173 -4.86 8.42 -22.78
C VAL A 173 -4.06 9.60 -22.23
N ALA A 174 -2.73 9.53 -22.30
CA ALA A 174 -1.82 10.55 -21.80
C ALA A 174 -2.10 11.93 -22.42
N SER A 175 -2.34 11.99 -23.74
CA SER A 175 -2.69 13.25 -24.44
C SER A 175 -4.02 13.87 -24.00
N SER A 176 -4.91 13.09 -23.40
CA SER A 176 -6.21 13.55 -22.90
C SER A 176 -6.18 13.97 -21.43
N VAL A 177 -5.09 13.72 -20.70
CA VAL A 177 -4.96 14.03 -19.27
C VAL A 177 -4.86 15.54 -19.06
N LYS A 178 -5.85 16.09 -18.35
CA LYS A 178 -5.96 17.53 -18.04
C LYS A 178 -5.56 17.90 -16.63
N VAL A 179 -5.41 16.92 -15.75
CA VAL A 179 -5.09 17.13 -14.35
C VAL A 179 -4.17 16.00 -13.93
N ALA A 180 -3.11 16.33 -13.20
CA ALA A 180 -2.31 15.35 -12.49
C ALA A 180 -2.53 15.55 -10.99
N GLU A 181 -3.08 14.55 -10.33
CA GLU A 181 -3.13 14.52 -8.87
C GLU A 181 -1.83 13.91 -8.36
N TRP A 182 -1.26 14.49 -7.30
CA TRP A 182 -0.05 13.96 -6.68
C TRP A 182 -0.10 14.08 -5.16
N TRP A 183 0.63 13.16 -4.55
CA TRP A 183 0.95 13.13 -3.13
C TRP A 183 2.29 12.41 -2.97
N VAL A 184 2.88 12.50 -1.79
CA VAL A 184 4.14 11.81 -1.49
C VAL A 184 4.00 11.01 -0.20
N HIS A 185 4.64 9.85 -0.18
CA HIS A 185 4.78 9.04 1.02
C HIS A 185 6.20 9.06 1.54
N GLN A 186 6.32 9.22 2.85
CA GLN A 186 7.54 8.89 3.58
C GLN A 186 7.27 7.67 4.45
N ARG A 187 8.17 6.69 4.38
CA ARG A 187 8.15 5.54 5.30
C ARG A 187 9.07 5.83 6.47
N MET A 188 8.50 5.89 7.67
CA MET A 188 9.27 6.08 8.89
C MET A 188 10.02 4.79 9.30
N PRO A 189 11.14 4.88 10.03
CA PRO A 189 11.87 3.71 10.52
C PRO A 189 11.01 2.72 11.34
N GLU A 190 10.00 3.23 12.03
CA GLU A 190 9.01 2.48 12.81
C GLU A 190 7.83 1.94 11.97
N GLN A 191 7.67 2.38 10.73
CA GLN A 191 6.67 1.90 9.77
C GLN A 191 7.29 0.85 8.85
N TRP A 192 7.33 -0.38 9.37
CA TRP A 192 7.92 -1.53 8.69
C TRP A 192 6.89 -2.45 8.02
N HIS A 193 5.61 -2.08 8.10
CA HIS A 193 4.56 -2.67 7.26
C HIS A 193 4.53 -1.92 5.92
N GLY A 194 4.33 -2.65 4.83
CA GLY A 194 4.18 -2.06 3.51
C GLY A 194 2.85 -1.30 3.39
N HIS A 195 2.70 -0.56 2.29
CA HIS A 195 1.38 -0.04 1.91
C HIS A 195 0.48 -1.24 1.55
N PRO A 196 -0.76 -1.32 2.08
CA PRO A 196 -1.70 -2.34 1.65
C PRO A 196 -1.91 -2.31 0.14
N LEU A 197 -2.09 -3.49 -0.47
CA LEU A 197 -2.54 -3.55 -1.86
C LEU A 197 -3.94 -2.95 -1.96
N HIS A 198 -4.11 -2.08 -2.94
CA HIS A 198 -5.37 -1.41 -3.23
C HIS A 198 -5.44 -1.14 -4.73
N TYR A 199 -6.65 -0.81 -5.18
CA TYR A 199 -6.85 -0.22 -6.50
C TYR A 199 -6.78 1.29 -6.34
N ASP A 200 -6.07 1.98 -7.23
CA ASP A 200 -6.09 3.43 -7.30
C ASP A 200 -7.48 3.87 -7.76
N THR A 201 -8.39 4.08 -6.81
CA THR A 201 -9.78 4.44 -7.04
C THR A 201 -10.16 5.56 -6.09
N ASN A 202 -11.17 6.35 -6.46
CA ASN A 202 -11.79 7.29 -5.54
C ASN A 202 -12.56 6.52 -4.46
N GLU A 203 -11.86 6.17 -3.37
CA GLU A 203 -12.39 5.30 -2.32
C GLU A 203 -13.62 5.89 -1.65
N GLN A 204 -13.68 7.22 -1.49
CA GLN A 204 -14.82 7.90 -0.91
C GLN A 204 -16.06 7.73 -1.80
N LEU A 205 -15.93 7.99 -3.10
CA LEU A 205 -17.03 7.81 -4.04
C LEU A 205 -17.44 6.33 -4.18
N LEU A 206 -16.47 5.42 -4.18
CA LEU A 206 -16.73 3.98 -4.19
C LEU A 206 -17.57 3.58 -2.96
N ARG A 207 -17.22 4.09 -1.78
CA ARG A 207 -17.93 3.85 -0.52
C ARG A 207 -19.32 4.45 -0.53
N ASP A 208 -19.45 5.73 -0.88
CA ASP A 208 -20.71 6.46 -0.88
C ASP A 208 -21.71 5.90 -1.90
N SER A 209 -21.20 5.37 -3.02
CA SER A 209 -22.01 4.72 -4.05
C SER A 209 -22.34 3.26 -3.76
N GLY A 210 -21.85 2.70 -2.65
CA GLY A 210 -22.00 1.28 -2.32
C GLY A 210 -21.38 0.35 -3.37
N GLY A 211 -20.30 0.78 -4.02
CA GLY A 211 -19.62 0.05 -5.09
C GLY A 211 -20.22 0.21 -6.49
N SER A 212 -21.29 0.99 -6.66
CA SER A 212 -21.96 1.18 -7.96
C SER A 212 -21.24 2.18 -8.88
N HIS A 213 -20.36 3.00 -8.33
CA HIS A 213 -19.55 3.95 -9.08
C HIS A 213 -18.07 3.75 -8.76
N VAL A 214 -17.29 3.49 -9.81
CA VAL A 214 -15.83 3.36 -9.72
C VAL A 214 -15.22 4.48 -10.55
N GLU A 215 -14.50 5.37 -9.89
CA GLU A 215 -13.67 6.38 -10.52
C GLU A 215 -12.20 6.07 -10.20
N HIS A 216 -11.32 6.23 -11.18
CA HIS A 216 -9.91 5.92 -11.07
C HIS A 216 -9.10 6.86 -11.97
N PRO A 217 -7.81 7.10 -11.69
CA PRO A 217 -6.97 7.88 -12.58
C PRO A 217 -6.82 7.17 -13.94
N ALA A 218 -6.61 7.98 -14.97
CA ALA A 218 -6.39 7.48 -16.32
C ALA A 218 -5.03 6.76 -16.46
N ILE A 219 -4.03 7.20 -15.70
CA ILE A 219 -2.73 6.54 -15.54
C ILE A 219 -2.30 6.75 -14.09
N SER A 220 -1.92 5.68 -13.41
CA SER A 220 -1.27 5.75 -12.10
C SER A 220 0.24 5.71 -12.27
N SER A 221 0.97 6.48 -11.47
CA SER A 221 2.43 6.47 -11.50
C SER A 221 3.06 6.66 -10.14
N VAL A 222 4.26 6.09 -9.96
CA VAL A 222 5.10 6.29 -8.77
C VAL A 222 6.49 6.69 -9.24
N VAL A 223 7.04 7.74 -8.64
CA VAL A 223 8.44 8.14 -8.81
C VAL A 223 9.18 7.90 -7.50
N TYR A 224 10.28 7.15 -7.56
CA TYR A 224 11.09 6.89 -6.38
C TYR A 224 12.11 8.00 -6.17
N LEU A 225 12.03 8.67 -5.02
CA LEU A 225 12.99 9.69 -4.58
C LEU A 225 14.08 9.11 -3.66
N CYS A 226 14.23 7.79 -3.63
CA CYS A 226 15.24 7.08 -2.87
C CYS A 226 15.67 5.79 -3.59
N ASP A 227 16.83 5.26 -3.20
CA ASP A 227 17.30 3.95 -3.63
C ASP A 227 16.70 2.83 -2.78
N ASP A 228 16.75 1.61 -3.34
CA ASP A 228 16.33 0.40 -2.64
C ASP A 228 17.04 0.27 -1.30
N SER A 229 16.30 -0.19 -0.31
CA SER A 229 16.79 -0.40 1.04
C SER A 229 16.18 -1.68 1.56
N PRO A 230 16.93 -2.52 2.30
CA PRO A 230 16.36 -3.69 2.97
C PRO A 230 15.18 -3.35 3.91
N ARG A 231 15.02 -2.06 4.27
CA ARG A 231 13.90 -1.57 5.08
C ARG A 231 12.62 -1.31 4.27
N PHE A 232 12.74 -0.99 2.99
CA PHE A 232 11.62 -0.56 2.15
C PHE A 232 11.45 -1.56 1.01
N GLY A 233 10.39 -2.37 1.11
CA GLY A 233 10.10 -3.38 0.09
C GLY A 233 9.70 -2.78 -1.27
N PRO A 234 9.74 -3.60 -2.34
CA PRO A 234 9.34 -3.18 -3.69
C PRO A 234 7.87 -2.76 -3.75
N THR A 235 7.52 -1.99 -4.77
CA THR A 235 6.12 -1.89 -5.19
C THR A 235 5.72 -3.19 -5.87
N VAL A 236 4.64 -3.79 -5.38
CA VAL A 236 4.01 -4.96 -6.00
C VAL A 236 2.86 -4.47 -6.86
N VAL A 237 2.89 -4.80 -8.14
CA VAL A 237 1.77 -4.57 -9.05
C VAL A 237 1.23 -5.93 -9.46
N THR A 238 -0.07 -6.15 -9.35
CA THR A 238 -0.71 -7.40 -9.81
C THR A 238 -1.48 -7.15 -11.10
N SER A 239 -1.74 -8.22 -11.84
CA SER A 239 -2.60 -8.19 -13.02
C SER A 239 -4.09 -8.27 -12.65
N GLN A 240 -4.42 -8.19 -11.36
CA GLN A 240 -5.78 -8.26 -10.87
C GLN A 240 -6.56 -7.03 -11.34
N GLU A 241 -7.72 -7.25 -11.95
CA GLU A 241 -8.65 -6.23 -12.36
C GLU A 241 -9.79 -6.09 -11.33
N TYR A 242 -10.49 -4.96 -11.37
CA TYR A 242 -11.64 -4.75 -10.50
C TYR A 242 -12.77 -5.69 -10.91
N GLY A 243 -13.31 -6.45 -9.95
CA GLY A 243 -14.38 -7.43 -10.19
C GLY A 243 -13.89 -8.83 -10.55
N ASP A 244 -12.59 -9.07 -10.61
CA ASP A 244 -12.05 -10.43 -10.69
C ASP A 244 -12.51 -11.25 -9.49
N VAL A 245 -13.12 -12.40 -9.74
CA VAL A 245 -13.45 -13.37 -8.69
C VAL A 245 -12.16 -13.93 -8.08
N ALA A 246 -12.21 -14.32 -6.80
CA ALA A 246 -11.04 -14.79 -6.06
C ALA A 246 -10.24 -15.88 -6.81
N GLU A 247 -10.91 -16.77 -7.56
CA GLU A 247 -10.30 -17.83 -8.37
C GLU A 247 -9.41 -17.30 -9.52
N ALA A 248 -9.78 -16.19 -10.16
CA ALA A 248 -8.97 -15.55 -11.20
C ALA A 248 -7.76 -14.80 -10.60
N ALA A 249 -7.91 -14.25 -9.39
CA ALA A 249 -6.82 -13.59 -8.68
C ALA A 249 -5.66 -14.55 -8.31
N PHE A 250 -5.93 -15.85 -8.14
CA PHE A 250 -4.92 -16.88 -7.87
C PHE A 250 -4.04 -17.25 -9.09
N GLN A 251 -4.41 -16.83 -10.31
CA GLN A 251 -3.65 -17.07 -11.54
C GLN A 251 -2.99 -15.79 -12.10
N GLY A 252 -3.10 -14.69 -11.37
CA GLY A 252 -2.60 -13.39 -11.81
C GLY A 252 -1.08 -13.31 -11.89
N GLN A 253 -0.59 -12.54 -12.85
CA GLN A 253 0.81 -12.13 -12.92
C GLN A 253 1.07 -11.02 -11.90
N ALA A 254 2.30 -10.92 -11.40
CA ALA A 254 2.73 -9.82 -10.56
C ALA A 254 4.12 -9.33 -10.99
N ALA A 255 4.33 -8.02 -10.86
CA ALA A 255 5.62 -7.37 -11.03
C ALA A 255 6.11 -6.83 -9.68
N LEU A 256 7.40 -7.03 -9.43
CA LEU A 256 8.12 -6.40 -8.33
C LEU A 256 8.99 -5.27 -8.87
N VAL A 257 8.69 -4.03 -8.47
CA VAL A 257 9.48 -2.86 -8.86
C VAL A 257 10.23 -2.34 -7.64
N ARG A 258 11.54 -2.51 -7.63
CA ARG A 258 12.39 -1.99 -6.56
C ARG A 258 12.58 -0.47 -6.67
N PRO A 259 12.61 0.26 -5.55
CA PRO A 259 13.00 1.66 -5.56
C PRO A 259 14.40 1.85 -6.15
N ARG A 260 14.56 2.91 -6.94
CA ARG A 260 15.85 3.41 -7.41
C ARG A 260 15.67 4.91 -7.60
N LEU A 261 16.62 5.73 -7.16
CA LEU A 261 16.46 7.18 -7.26
C LEU A 261 16.19 7.59 -8.72
N GLY A 262 15.07 8.28 -8.95
CA GLY A 262 14.64 8.74 -10.27
C GLY A 262 13.95 7.69 -11.13
N ARG A 263 13.84 6.43 -10.67
CA ARG A 263 13.01 5.43 -11.33
C ARG A 263 11.55 5.83 -11.24
N ALA A 264 10.85 5.72 -12.36
CA ALA A 264 9.42 5.87 -12.43
C ALA A 264 8.76 4.56 -12.85
N LEU A 265 7.57 4.30 -12.33
CA LEU A 265 6.67 3.28 -12.87
C LEU A 265 5.34 3.93 -13.23
N ALA A 266 4.73 3.46 -14.29
CA ALA A 266 3.41 3.93 -14.71
C ALA A 266 2.56 2.77 -15.21
N ARG A 267 1.30 2.78 -14.79
CA ARG A 267 0.29 1.80 -15.16
C ARG A 267 -0.93 2.50 -15.73
N SER A 268 -1.27 2.19 -16.97
CA SER A 268 -2.60 2.52 -17.49
C SER A 268 -3.56 1.41 -17.07
N PRO A 269 -4.75 1.72 -16.54
CA PRO A 269 -5.85 0.77 -16.56
C PRO A 269 -6.00 0.32 -18.01
N ARG A 270 -6.23 -0.97 -18.25
CA ARG A 270 -6.72 -1.37 -19.55
C ARG A 270 -8.03 -0.61 -19.78
N PRO A 271 -8.27 -0.09 -20.99
CA PRO A 271 -9.55 0.53 -21.28
C PRO A 271 -10.64 -0.48 -20.91
N LEU A 272 -11.51 -0.12 -19.95
CA LEU A 272 -12.79 -0.79 -19.69
C LEU A 272 -13.76 -0.57 -20.88
N PHE A 273 -13.24 -0.56 -22.11
CA PHE A 273 -14.00 -0.45 -23.33
C PHE A 273 -14.62 -1.82 -23.64
N LYS A 274 -15.71 -2.14 -22.92
CA LYS A 274 -16.89 -2.90 -23.41
C LYS A 274 -17.86 -3.39 -22.31
N ALA A 275 -17.76 -2.96 -21.05
CA ALA A 275 -18.76 -3.36 -20.05
C ALA A 275 -20.03 -2.48 -20.03
N ARG A 276 -20.48 -1.97 -21.20
CA ARG A 276 -21.88 -1.56 -21.37
C ARG A 276 -22.72 -2.80 -21.69
N ARG A 277 -22.98 -3.67 -20.71
CA ARG A 277 -24.09 -4.64 -20.77
C ARG A 277 -24.41 -5.15 -19.37
N ARG A 278 -25.54 -4.65 -18.84
CA ARG A 278 -26.42 -5.24 -17.82
C ARG A 278 -25.73 -6.00 -16.69
N TRP A 279 -25.48 -5.31 -15.57
CA TRP A 279 -25.28 -5.91 -14.26
C TRP A 279 -26.47 -5.55 -13.36
N PHE A 280 -27.66 -6.01 -13.75
CA PHE A 280 -28.80 -6.10 -12.83
C PHE A 280 -28.86 -7.56 -12.37
N GLY A 281 -28.59 -7.83 -11.10
CA GLY A 281 -28.79 -9.17 -10.56
C GLY A 281 -28.10 -9.52 -9.24
N LEU A 282 -27.15 -8.70 -8.75
CA LEU A 282 -26.59 -8.88 -7.42
C LEU A 282 -26.90 -7.64 -6.59
N ASP A 283 -27.79 -7.81 -5.61
CA ASP A 283 -28.03 -6.82 -4.56
C ASP A 283 -26.81 -6.85 -3.61
N TRP A 284 -25.83 -6.02 -3.93
CA TRP A 284 -24.63 -5.83 -3.10
C TRP A 284 -24.94 -5.20 -1.74
N GLY A 285 -26.19 -4.77 -1.51
CA GLY A 285 -26.68 -4.32 -0.22
C GLY A 285 -26.66 -5.42 0.86
N GLU A 286 -26.65 -6.70 0.50
CA GLU A 286 -26.56 -7.80 1.49
C GLU A 286 -25.12 -8.16 1.89
N LEU A 287 -24.15 -8.07 0.96
CA LEU A 287 -22.75 -8.46 1.25
C LEU A 287 -22.02 -7.47 2.17
N TRP A 288 -22.46 -6.20 2.17
CA TRP A 288 -21.96 -5.15 3.07
C TRP A 288 -22.69 -5.09 4.42
N ARG A 289 -23.92 -5.63 4.53
CA ARG A 289 -24.66 -5.67 5.80
C ARG A 289 -24.09 -6.69 6.79
N ASP A 290 -23.55 -7.81 6.29
CA ASP A 290 -23.09 -8.91 7.15
C ASP A 290 -21.65 -8.78 7.68
N ARG A 291 -20.92 -7.70 7.36
CA ARG A 291 -19.49 -7.59 7.77
C ARG A 291 -19.01 -6.27 8.38
N ALA A 292 -19.85 -5.26 8.59
CA ALA A 292 -19.33 -4.00 9.15
C ALA A 292 -20.37 -3.11 9.85
N PHE A 293 -21.23 -3.61 10.75
CA PHE A 293 -22.01 -2.71 11.61
C PHE A 293 -22.25 -3.29 13.02
N GLU A 294 -21.21 -3.25 13.85
CA GLU A 294 -21.38 -2.98 15.28
C GLU A 294 -20.56 -1.72 15.61
N ASP A 295 -21.24 -0.68 16.11
CA ASP A 295 -20.70 0.55 16.69
C ASP A 295 -20.11 1.66 15.80
N GLY A 296 -20.48 1.74 14.52
CA GLY A 296 -20.53 3.03 13.79
C GLY A 296 -19.22 3.81 13.63
N ARG A 297 -18.05 3.16 13.81
CA ARG A 297 -16.73 3.70 13.46
C ARG A 297 -15.84 2.56 13.00
N MET A 298 -15.41 2.57 11.73
CA MET A 298 -14.33 1.69 11.28
C MET A 298 -12.99 2.28 11.68
N VAL A 299 -12.06 1.39 12.02
CA VAL A 299 -10.66 1.68 12.31
C VAL A 299 -9.98 1.98 10.97
N ASP A 300 -9.48 3.21 10.83
CA ASP A 300 -8.56 3.59 9.75
C ASP A 300 -7.31 2.70 9.86
N TYR A 301 -6.94 2.05 8.76
CA TYR A 301 -5.67 1.34 8.63
C TYR A 301 -4.62 2.27 8.05
#